data_AF-A0A5P4SB15-F1
#
_entry.id   AF-A0A5P4SB15-F1
#
_cell.length_a   1.000
_cell.length_b   1.000
_cell.length_c   1.000
_cell.angle_alpha   90.00
_cell.angle_beta   90.00
_cell.angle_gamma   90.00
#
_symmetry.space_group_name_H-M   'P 1'
#
loop_
_entity.id
_entity.type
_entity.pdbx_description
1 polymer ?
#
loop_
_entity_poly.entity_id
_entity_poly.type
_entity_poly.pdbx_seq_one_letter_code
_entity_poly.pdbx_strand_id
1 'polypeptide(L)' 'MGVLKGKIALKLFSKFPHLRKNRLWGNHFWQRGYFVDSVGINEEIIRRYVRHQEKQERVEQQQLALD' A
#
# COMPACT_ATOMS: atom_id res chain seq x y z
N MET A 1 8.54 8.32 4.88
CA MET A 1 7.96 6.98 5.13
C MET A 1 8.56 5.82 4.34
N GLY A 2 9.30 6.05 3.24
CA GLY A 2 9.86 4.95 2.42
C GLY A 2 10.78 3.98 3.17
N VAL A 3 11.71 4.49 3.99
CA VAL A 3 12.64 3.64 4.78
C VAL A 3 11.90 2.74 5.76
N LEU A 4 10.91 3.28 6.49
CA LEU A 4 10.14 2.51 7.45
C LEU A 4 9.32 1.41 6.76
N LYS A 5 8.57 1.78 5.71
CA LYS A 5 7.77 0.84 4.92
C LYS A 5 8.66 -0.26 4.30
N GLY A 6 9.82 0.12 3.74
CA GLY A 6 10.77 -0.82 3.14
C GLY A 6 11.39 -1.79 4.15
N LYS A 7 11.90 -1.29 5.28
CA LYS A 7 12.50 -2.15 6.33
C LYS A 7 11.48 -3.12 6.91
N ILE A 8 10.24 -2.68 7.15
CA ILE A 8 9.17 -3.55 7.65
C ILE A 8 8.81 -4.62 6.61
N ALA A 9 8.68 -4.26 5.33
CA ALA A 9 8.39 -5.22 4.26
C ALA A 9 9.49 -6.29 4.17
N LEU A 10 10.77 -5.89 4.20
CA LEU A 10 11.90 -6.82 4.19
C LEU A 10 11.86 -7.78 5.38
N LYS A 11 11.57 -7.27 6.58
CA LYS A 11 11.45 -8.08 7.79
C LYS A 11 10.27 -9.07 7.70
N LEU A 12 9.13 -8.63 7.18
CA LEU A 12 7.96 -9.47 6.98
C LEU A 12 8.22 -10.57 5.96
N PHE A 13 8.87 -10.26 4.84
CA PHE A 13 9.23 -11.27 3.84
C PHE A 13 10.26 -12.28 4.33
N SER A 14 11.19 -11.85 5.19
CA SER A 14 12.15 -12.77 5.84
C SER A 14 11.43 -13.71 6.81
N LYS A 15 10.50 -13.20 7.60
CA LYS A 15 9.73 -13.99 8.58
C LYS A 15 8.66 -14.88 7.93
N PHE A 16 8.06 -14.42 6.84
CA PHE A 16 6.96 -15.08 6.16
C PHE A 16 7.23 -15.20 4.65
N PRO A 17 8.09 -16.13 4.22
CA PRO A 17 8.48 -16.26 2.81
C PRO A 17 7.30 -16.52 1.85
N HIS A 18 6.21 -17.11 2.34
CA HIS A 18 5.00 -17.34 1.54
C HIS A 18 4.34 -16.03 1.06
N LEU A 19 4.54 -14.91 1.77
CA LEU A 19 4.03 -13.60 1.36
C LEU A 19 4.69 -13.08 0.06
N ARG A 20 5.87 -13.59 -0.32
CA ARG A 20 6.49 -13.27 -1.61
C ARG A 20 5.86 -13.99 -2.79
N LYS A 21 5.25 -15.17 -2.55
CA LYS A 21 4.66 -16.00 -3.61
C LYS A 21 3.29 -15.47 -4.03
N ASN A 22 2.56 -14.87 -3.09
CA ASN A 22 1.30 -14.22 -3.39
C ASN A 22 1.62 -12.87 -4.04
N ARG A 23 1.04 -12.59 -5.22
CA ARG A 23 1.08 -11.25 -5.84
C ARG A 23 0.28 -10.29 -4.96
N LEU A 24 0.92 -9.76 -3.94
CA LEU A 24 0.36 -8.74 -3.06
C LEU A 24 0.19 -7.45 -3.86
N TRP A 25 -1.02 -6.86 -3.82
CA TRP A 25 -1.39 -5.54 -4.38
C TRP A 25 -0.59 -5.12 -5.63
N GLY A 26 -0.73 -5.86 -6.73
CA GLY A 26 -0.06 -5.51 -7.99
C GLY A 26 1.47 -5.68 -7.99
N ASN A 27 2.00 -6.65 -7.24
CA ASN A 27 3.44 -6.90 -7.04
C ASN A 27 4.15 -5.89 -6.10
N HIS A 28 3.37 -5.08 -5.37
CA HIS A 28 3.87 -4.16 -4.36
C HIS A 28 3.34 -4.54 -2.97
N PHE A 29 4.23 -4.55 -1.98
CA PHE A 29 3.85 -4.89 -0.60
C PHE A 29 3.04 -3.76 0.07
N TRP A 30 3.31 -2.51 -0.31
CA TRP A 30 2.63 -1.34 0.21
C TRP A 30 2.13 -0.48 -0.95
N GLN A 31 1.00 0.19 -0.78
CA GLN A 31 0.63 1.31 -1.65
C GLN A 31 1.68 2.41 -1.60
N ARG A 32 1.83 3.19 -2.68
CA ARG A 32 2.86 4.25 -2.73
C ARG A 32 2.60 5.36 -1.71
N GLY A 33 1.34 5.70 -1.50
CA GLY A 33 0.90 6.71 -0.55
C GLY A 33 1.11 6.32 0.93
N TYR A 34 1.02 7.32 1.80
CA TYR A 34 0.79 7.14 3.23
C TYR A 34 -0.09 8.29 3.74
N PHE A 35 -0.79 8.05 4.84
CA PHE A 35 -1.54 9.06 5.58
C PHE A 35 -0.84 9.34 6.91
N VAL A 36 -0.79 10.60 7.32
CA VAL A 36 -0.23 11.03 8.60
C VAL A 36 -1.09 12.18 9.12
N ASP A 37 -1.36 12.17 10.42
CA ASP A 37 -2.04 13.25 11.13
C ASP A 37 -1.37 13.46 12.49
N SER A 38 -1.37 14.71 12.99
CA SER A 38 -0.62 15.12 14.17
C SER A 38 -1.49 15.36 15.41
N VAL A 39 -2.80 15.60 15.28
CA VAL A 39 -3.61 16.14 16.40
C VAL A 39 -5.03 15.57 16.51
N GLY A 40 -5.54 14.76 15.57
CA GLY A 40 -6.90 14.23 15.69
C GLY A 40 -7.28 13.20 14.62
N ILE A 41 -7.15 11.92 14.95
CA ILE A 41 -7.55 10.81 14.10
C ILE A 41 -9.06 10.87 13.88
N ASN A 42 -9.47 11.23 12.66
CA ASN A 42 -10.85 11.13 12.19
C ASN A 42 -10.99 9.90 11.28
N GLU A 43 -11.80 8.93 11.73
CA GLU A 43 -12.09 7.70 11.00
C GLU A 43 -12.64 7.96 9.59
N GLU A 44 -13.46 8.99 9.41
CA GLU A 44 -14.03 9.35 8.12
C GLU A 44 -12.95 9.75 7.12
N ILE A 45 -11.93 10.48 7.59
CA ILE A 45 -10.79 10.92 6.76
C ILE A 45 -9.95 9.71 6.35
N ILE A 46 -9.67 8.80 7.29
CA ILE A 46 -8.94 7.56 6.98
C ILE A 46 -9.72 6.72 5.96
N ARG A 47 -11.02 6.54 6.17
CA ARG A 47 -11.88 5.79 5.24
C ARG A 47 -11.90 6.42 3.86
N ARG A 48 -11.97 7.75 3.77
CA ARG A 48 -11.90 8.48 2.51
C ARG A 48 -10.53 8.31 1.84
N TYR A 49 -9.44 8.36 2.60
CA TYR A 49 -8.09 8.13 2.10
C TYR A 49 -7.94 6.73 1.49
N VAL A 50 -8.40 5.69 2.19
CA VAL A 50 -8.34 4.31 1.72
C VAL A 50 -9.13 4.14 0.42
N ARG A 51 -10.39 4.60 0.39
CA ARG A 51 -11.23 4.54 -0.83
C ARG A 51 -10.60 5.26 -2.02
N HIS A 52 -9.95 6.40 -1.77
CA HIS A 52 -9.25 7.13 -2.81
C HIS A 52 -8.04 6.34 -3.35
N GLN A 53 -7.22 5.77 -2.46
CA GLN A 53 -6.07 4.96 -2.86
C GLN A 53 -6.49 3.75 -3.71
N GLU A 54 -7.55 3.03 -3.31
CA GLU A 54 -8.05 1.90 -4.09
C GLU A 54 -8.54 2.30 -5.48
N LYS A 55 -9.14 3.49 -5.62
CA LYS A 55 -9.56 4.01 -6.93
C LYS A 55 -8.34 4.29 -7.82
N GLN A 56 -7.30 4.92 -7.27
CA GLN A 56 -6.08 5.22 -8.01
C GLN A 56 -5.34 3.95 -8.42
N GLU A 57 -5.26 2.95 -7.53
CA GLU A 57 -4.64 1.66 -7.83
C GLU A 57 -5.34 0.96 -9.00
N ARG A 58 -6.68 0.97 -9.04
CA ARG A 58 -7.43 0.36 -10.16
C ARG A 58 -7.12 1.05 -11.49
N VAL A 59 -7.02 2.38 -11.50
CA VAL A 59 -6.66 3.14 -12.70
C VAL A 59 -5.23 2.82 -13.14
N GLU A 60 -4.29 2.79 -12.20
CA GLU A 60 -2.90 2.45 -12.48
C GLU A 60 -2.75 1.02 -13.03
N GLN A 61 -3.44 0.04 -12.43
CA GLN A 61 -3.42 -1.34 -12.90
C GLN A 61 -4.03 -1.47 -14.30
N GLN A 62 -5.08 -0.72 -14.62
CA GLN A 62 -5.64 -0.70 -15.98
C GLN A 62 -4.65 -0.12 -16.98
N GLN A 63 -3.96 0.97 -16.64
CA GLN A 63 -2.93 1.56 -17.50
C GLN A 63 -1.78 0.59 -17.76
N LEU A 64 -1.26 -0.05 -16.70
CA LEU A 64 -0.18 -1.04 -16.79
C LEU A 64 -0.58 -2.33 -17.55
N ALA A 65 -1.87 -2.62 -17.69
CA ALA A 65 -2.36 -3.78 -18.44
C ALA A 65 -2.58 -3.49 -19.94
N LEU A 66 -2.60 -2.21 -20.32
CA LEU A 66 -2.76 -1.75 -21.70
C LEU A 66 -1.41 -1.53 -22.41
N ASP A 67 -0.32 -1.46 -21.64
CA ASP A 67 1.07 -1.40 -22.09
C ASP A 67 1.69 -2.80 -22.14
#